data_AF-W9HKV4-F1
#
_entry.id   AF-W9HKV4-F1
#
_cell.length_a   1.000
_cell.length_b   1.000
_cell.length_c   1.000
_cell.angle_alpha   90.00
_cell.angle_beta   90.00
_cell.angle_gamma   90.00
#
_symmetry.space_group_name_H-M   'P 1'
#
loop_
_entity.id
_entity.type
_entity.pdbx_description
1 polymer ?
#
loop_
_entity_poly.entity_id
_entity_poly.type
_entity_poly.pdbx_seq_one_letter_code
_entity_poly.pdbx_strand_id
1 'polypeptide(L)'
;MTSAVWDAANVLQVYHHHKCIGITTRKGRCSLNIKEPSLSAIAPLLDRMSRNSPEFVTKQTLFQLAGLCLCETYHAKDAHKFVGHWTSVVNEVVSVERQKIAKRNEVTTQFQQILTLQPLVLELQEHLGAERRANTETQKQYKRDVKGLQDKIMKL
;
A
#
# COMPACT_ATOMS: atom_id res chain seq x y z
N MET A 1 0.98 -5.14 -13.49
CA MET A 1 0.30 -4.03 -12.80
C MET A 1 1.31 -2.91 -12.65
N THR A 2 1.14 -1.80 -13.35
CA THR A 2 1.99 -0.60 -13.19
C THR A 2 1.68 -0.01 -11.82
N SER A 3 2.68 0.08 -10.96
CA SER A 3 2.53 0.83 -9.71
C SER A 3 2.30 2.30 -10.05
N ALA A 4 1.22 2.89 -9.55
CA ALA A 4 0.92 4.30 -9.77
C ALA A 4 1.98 5.25 -9.19
N VAL A 5 2.93 4.74 -8.38
CA VAL A 5 4.01 5.50 -7.75
C VAL A 5 5.34 5.31 -8.48
N TRP A 6 5.54 4.16 -9.14
CA TRP A 6 6.82 3.80 -9.74
C TRP A 6 6.84 4.06 -11.23
N ASP A 7 7.53 5.15 -11.60
CA ASP A 7 8.07 5.37 -12.93
C ASP A 7 9.52 5.80 -12.78
N ALA A 8 10.45 4.94 -13.18
CA ALA A 8 11.87 5.11 -12.96
C ALA A 8 12.42 6.45 -13.50
N ALA A 9 11.96 6.89 -14.67
CA ALA A 9 12.43 8.15 -15.26
C ALA A 9 12.03 9.36 -14.38
N ASN A 10 10.77 9.38 -13.96
CA ASN A 10 10.21 10.43 -13.09
C ASN A 10 10.80 10.37 -11.68
N VAL A 11 10.78 9.20 -11.05
CA VAL A 11 11.20 8.99 -9.67
C VAL A 11 12.70 9.27 -9.50
N LEU A 12 13.53 8.83 -10.44
CA LEU A 12 14.98 9.04 -10.39
C LEU A 12 15.40 10.41 -10.97
N GLN A 13 14.43 11.19 -11.45
CA GLN A 13 14.61 12.52 -12.04
C GLN A 13 15.60 12.55 -13.21
N VAL A 14 15.60 11.50 -14.03
CA VAL A 14 16.40 11.40 -15.25
C VAL A 14 15.62 12.00 -16.41
N TYR A 15 15.33 13.31 -16.28
CA TYR A 15 14.70 14.11 -17.32
C TYR A 15 15.74 14.54 -18.36
N HIS A 16 15.35 14.56 -19.64
CA HIS A 16 16.22 15.07 -20.71
C HIS A 16 17.59 14.37 -20.78
N HIS A 17 17.56 13.03 -20.78
CA HIS A 17 18.61 12.05 -21.08
C HIS A 17 19.67 12.38 -22.16
N HIS A 18 19.50 13.43 -22.97
CA HIS A 18 20.52 13.92 -23.90
C HIS A 18 21.65 14.72 -23.24
N LYS A 19 21.53 15.14 -21.97
CA LYS A 19 22.59 15.86 -21.23
C LYS A 19 23.05 15.12 -19.97
N CYS A 20 24.30 15.35 -19.62
CA CYS A 20 24.90 14.85 -18.39
C CYS A 20 24.13 15.36 -17.16
N ILE A 21 23.79 14.44 -16.26
CA ILE A 21 23.02 14.74 -15.05
C ILE A 21 23.87 15.32 -13.91
N GLY A 22 25.20 15.28 -14.05
CA GLY A 22 26.16 15.82 -13.10
C GLY A 22 25.97 17.31 -12.82
N ILE A 23 26.34 17.73 -11.60
CA ILE A 23 26.29 19.12 -11.15
C ILE A 23 27.70 19.70 -11.17
N THR A 24 27.85 20.84 -11.84
CA THR A 24 29.11 21.58 -11.91
C THR A 24 29.45 22.27 -10.58
N THR A 25 30.69 22.74 -10.42
CA THR A 25 31.13 23.50 -9.24
C THR A 25 30.33 24.78 -8.98
N ARG A 26 29.70 25.34 -10.03
CA ARG A 26 28.79 26.49 -9.95
C ARG A 26 27.35 26.12 -9.56
N LYS A 27 27.13 24.89 -9.09
CA LYS A 27 25.82 24.34 -8.71
C LYS A 27 24.78 24.27 -9.84
N GLY A 28 25.20 24.41 -11.10
CA GLY A 28 24.34 24.23 -12.27
C GLY A 28 24.49 22.84 -12.90
N ARG A 29 23.48 22.39 -13.66
CA ARG A 29 23.53 21.16 -14.47
C ARG A 29 24.68 21.22 -15.49
N CYS A 30 25.33 20.09 -15.73
CA CYS A 30 26.33 19.97 -16.78
C CYS A 30 25.70 20.23 -18.16
N SER A 31 26.40 20.99 -19.00
CA SER A 31 25.98 21.30 -20.36
C SER A 31 26.41 20.27 -21.40
N LEU A 32 27.27 19.30 -21.03
CA LEU A 32 27.74 18.29 -21.96
C LEU A 32 26.62 17.32 -22.34
N ASN A 33 26.53 17.07 -23.64
CA ASN A 33 25.61 16.07 -24.17
C ASN A 33 26.16 14.65 -23.94
N ILE A 34 25.26 13.73 -23.63
CA ILE A 34 25.55 12.30 -23.66
C ILE A 34 25.63 11.87 -25.12
N LYS A 35 26.73 11.20 -25.47
CA LYS A 35 26.97 10.71 -26.83
C LYS A 35 26.42 9.30 -26.98
N GLU A 36 26.21 8.88 -28.23
CA GLU A 36 25.98 7.48 -28.54
C GLU A 36 27.20 6.62 -28.20
N PRO A 37 27.01 5.34 -27.81
CA PRO A 37 25.73 4.60 -27.73
C PRO A 37 24.96 4.82 -26.41
N SER A 38 25.51 5.61 -25.49
CA SER A 38 24.93 5.73 -24.15
C SER A 38 23.54 6.37 -24.17
N LEU A 39 23.32 7.36 -25.03
CA LEU A 39 22.05 8.06 -25.16
C LEU A 39 20.89 7.11 -25.50
N SER A 40 21.06 6.28 -26.55
CA SER A 40 20.04 5.31 -26.97
C SER A 40 19.79 4.20 -25.94
N ALA A 41 20.74 3.93 -25.04
CA ALA A 41 20.59 2.92 -24.00
C ALA A 41 19.82 3.39 -22.74
N ILE A 42 19.69 4.70 -22.51
CA ILE A 42 19.05 5.24 -21.29
C ILE A 42 17.56 4.93 -21.24
N ALA A 43 16.81 5.29 -22.30
CA ALA A 43 15.36 5.12 -22.30
C ALA A 43 14.92 3.65 -22.17
N PRO A 44 15.50 2.69 -22.92
CA PRO A 44 15.16 1.28 -22.75
C PRO A 44 15.47 0.74 -21.34
N LEU A 45 16.54 1.22 -20.70
CA LEU A 45 16.88 0.84 -19.33
C LEU A 45 15.83 1.35 -18.34
N LEU A 46 15.45 2.63 -18.44
CA LEU A 46 14.40 3.24 -17.60
C LEU A 46 13.05 2.55 -17.83
N ASP A 47 12.66 2.29 -19.07
CA ASP A 47 11.42 1.57 -19.40
C ASP A 47 11.40 0.14 -18.84
N ARG A 48 12.54 -0.55 -18.84
CA ARG A 48 12.66 -1.87 -18.23
C ARG A 48 12.51 -1.77 -16.72
N MET A 49 13.07 -0.74 -16.09
CA MET A 49 12.92 -0.51 -14.66
C MET A 49 11.47 -0.19 -14.29
N SER A 50 10.78 0.70 -15.03
CA SER A 50 9.38 1.08 -14.79
C SER A 50 8.40 -0.07 -14.99
N ARG A 51 8.71 -1.04 -15.87
CA ARG A 51 7.88 -2.23 -16.09
C ARG A 51 7.98 -3.27 -14.97
N ASN A 52 9.05 -3.24 -14.18
CA ASN A 52 9.27 -4.17 -13.08
C ASN A 52 8.96 -3.50 -11.73
N SER A 53 8.77 -4.30 -10.70
CA SER A 53 8.66 -3.76 -9.33
C SER A 53 9.97 -3.04 -8.95
N PRO A 54 9.90 -1.91 -8.23
CA PRO A 54 11.08 -1.22 -7.71
C PRO A 54 11.95 -2.12 -6.82
N GLU A 55 11.41 -3.18 -6.23
CA GLU A 55 12.17 -4.17 -5.44
C GLU A 55 13.25 -4.91 -6.24
N PHE A 56 13.08 -5.00 -7.56
CA PHE A 56 14.05 -5.65 -8.44
C PHE A 56 15.14 -4.70 -8.97
N VAL A 57 15.07 -3.41 -8.62
CA VAL A 57 16.10 -2.43 -9.00
C VAL A 57 17.32 -2.62 -8.13
N THR A 58 18.36 -3.21 -8.71
CA THR A 58 19.61 -3.46 -7.99
C THR A 58 20.55 -2.25 -8.04
N LYS A 59 21.48 -2.19 -7.08
CA LYS A 59 22.58 -1.21 -7.08
C LYS A 59 23.40 -1.27 -8.37
N GLN A 60 23.58 -2.46 -8.95
CA GLN A 60 24.28 -2.64 -10.22
C GLN A 60 23.51 -1.98 -11.38
N THR A 61 22.20 -2.16 -11.45
CA THR A 61 21.34 -1.49 -12.44
C THR A 61 21.42 0.03 -12.31
N LEU A 62 21.46 0.56 -11.08
CA LEU A 62 21.64 1.99 -10.83
C LEU A 62 23.03 2.47 -11.26
N PHE A 63 24.09 1.68 -11.05
CA PHE A 63 25.42 2.02 -11.55
C PHE A 63 25.47 2.05 -13.08
N GLN A 64 24.80 1.11 -13.75
CA GLN A 64 24.67 1.12 -15.21
C GLN A 64 23.99 2.41 -15.68
N LEU A 65 22.86 2.77 -15.06
CA LEU A 65 22.16 4.01 -15.38
C LEU A 65 23.04 5.25 -15.15
N ALA A 66 23.75 5.31 -14.02
CA ALA A 66 24.64 6.43 -13.71
C ALA A 66 25.78 6.55 -14.74
N GLY A 67 26.36 5.42 -15.16
CA GLY A 67 27.38 5.39 -16.20
C GLY A 67 26.88 5.91 -17.55
N LEU A 68 25.62 5.65 -17.90
CA LEU A 68 25.01 6.15 -19.13
C LEU A 68 24.68 7.66 -19.05
N CYS A 69 24.30 8.16 -17.87
CA CYS A 69 23.82 9.53 -17.68
C CYS A 69 24.90 10.55 -17.31
N LEU A 70 26.14 10.12 -17.04
CA LEU A 70 27.25 10.98 -16.63
C LEU A 70 28.30 11.09 -17.73
N CYS A 71 28.84 12.30 -17.94
CA CYS A 71 29.93 12.47 -18.87
C CYS A 71 31.23 11.90 -18.30
N GLU A 72 31.97 11.17 -19.14
CA GLU A 72 33.24 10.55 -18.78
C GLU A 72 34.29 11.58 -18.34
N THR A 73 34.28 12.77 -18.97
CA THR A 73 35.29 13.80 -18.76
C THR A 73 35.28 14.40 -17.37
N TYR A 74 34.10 14.63 -16.79
CA TYR A 74 33.98 15.44 -15.57
C TYR A 74 33.25 14.74 -14.43
N HIS A 75 32.23 13.92 -14.71
CA HIS A 75 31.30 13.44 -13.68
C HIS A 75 31.25 11.91 -13.53
N ALA A 76 31.99 11.12 -14.31
CA ALA A 76 32.01 9.66 -14.16
C ALA A 76 32.35 9.20 -12.73
N LYS A 77 33.28 9.89 -12.06
CA LYS A 77 33.66 9.62 -10.67
C LYS A 77 32.52 9.84 -9.66
N ASP A 78 31.51 10.65 -10.01
CA ASP A 78 30.39 10.96 -9.14
C ASP A 78 29.25 9.93 -9.23
N ALA A 79 29.38 8.88 -10.05
CA ALA A 79 28.37 7.83 -10.21
C ALA A 79 27.87 7.26 -8.87
N HIS A 80 28.77 7.03 -7.93
CA HIS A 80 28.43 6.51 -6.60
C HIS A 80 27.47 7.42 -5.81
N LYS A 81 27.54 8.75 -6.01
CA LYS A 81 26.64 9.71 -5.34
C LYS A 81 25.22 9.58 -5.86
N PHE A 82 25.06 9.50 -7.18
CA PHE A 82 23.77 9.27 -7.83
C PHE A 82 23.19 7.92 -7.43
N VAL A 83 24.00 6.87 -7.46
CA VAL A 83 23.58 5.53 -7.03
C VAL A 83 23.14 5.52 -5.57
N GLY A 84 23.88 6.18 -4.67
CA GLY A 84 23.49 6.29 -3.26
C GLY A 84 22.14 6.97 -3.09
N HIS A 85 21.95 8.11 -3.75
CA HIS A 85 20.68 8.84 -3.73
C HIS A 85 19.53 8.01 -4.30
N TRP A 86 19.70 7.45 -5.51
CA TRP A 86 18.69 6.63 -6.15
C TRP A 86 18.35 5.37 -5.37
N THR A 87 19.32 4.74 -4.70
CA THR A 87 19.06 3.60 -3.82
C THR A 87 18.14 4.01 -2.67
N SER A 88 18.38 5.18 -2.06
CA SER A 88 17.50 5.71 -1.01
C SER A 88 16.09 5.97 -1.52
N VAL A 89 15.96 6.56 -2.71
CA VAL A 89 14.66 6.84 -3.34
C VAL A 89 13.91 5.54 -3.66
N VAL A 90 14.58 4.54 -4.24
CA VAL A 90 13.98 3.23 -4.53
C VAL A 90 13.49 2.55 -3.25
N ASN A 91 14.30 2.55 -2.18
CA ASN A 91 13.91 1.96 -0.90
C ASN A 91 12.67 2.63 -0.30
N GLU A 92 12.56 3.96 -0.43
CA GLU A 92 11.38 4.70 0.02
C GLU A 92 10.13 4.31 -0.79
N VAL A 93 10.25 4.22 -2.12
CA VAL A 93 9.13 3.78 -2.98
C VAL A 93 8.70 2.36 -2.62
N VAL A 94 9.65 1.44 -2.42
CA VAL A 94 9.36 0.06 -1.97
C VAL A 94 8.64 0.06 -0.63
N SER A 95 9.08 0.87 0.33
CA SER A 95 8.43 1.01 1.65
C SER A 95 6.97 1.46 1.50
N VAL A 96 6.72 2.51 0.71
CA VAL A 96 5.37 3.03 0.45
C VAL A 96 4.49 2.00 -0.24
N GLU A 97 5.01 1.27 -1.23
CA GLU A 97 4.25 0.21 -1.91
C GLU A 97 3.87 -0.92 -0.95
N ARG A 98 4.82 -1.37 -0.11
CA ARG A 98 4.55 -2.39 0.91
C ARG A 98 3.49 -1.95 1.90
N GLN A 99 3.54 -0.71 2.38
CA GLN A 99 2.52 -0.15 3.27
C GLN A 99 1.14 -0.11 2.60
N LYS A 100 1.06 0.28 1.33
CA LYS A 100 -0.20 0.28 0.56
C LYS A 100 -0.78 -1.13 0.44
N ILE A 101 0.07 -2.13 0.14
CA ILE A 101 -0.36 -3.54 0.06
C ILE A 101 -0.83 -4.04 1.42
N ALA A 102 -0.07 -3.78 2.50
CA ALA A 102 -0.44 -4.19 3.85
C ALA A 102 -1.80 -3.61 4.27
N LYS A 103 -2.01 -2.31 4.07
CA LYS A 103 -3.28 -1.64 4.37
C LYS A 103 -4.44 -2.20 3.55
N ARG A 104 -4.22 -2.53 2.27
CA ARG A 104 -5.24 -3.17 1.43
C ARG A 104 -5.62 -4.56 1.94
N ASN A 105 -4.63 -5.34 2.38
CA ASN A 105 -4.87 -6.67 2.93
C ASN A 105 -5.61 -6.60 4.27
N GLU A 106 -5.28 -5.63 5.12
CA GLU A 106 -5.98 -5.37 6.37
C GLU A 106 -7.47 -5.05 6.14
N VAL A 107 -7.77 -4.11 5.23
CA VAL A 107 -9.15 -3.76 4.86
C VAL A 107 -9.91 -4.98 4.32
N THR A 108 -9.24 -5.78 3.49
CA THR A 108 -9.84 -7.01 2.93
C THR A 108 -10.17 -8.01 4.04
N THR A 109 -9.26 -8.18 5.00
CA THR A 109 -9.44 -9.07 6.16
C THR A 109 -10.58 -8.60 7.05
N GLN A 110 -10.65 -7.30 7.36
CA GLN A 110 -11.75 -6.71 8.13
C GLN A 110 -13.10 -6.92 7.43
N PHE A 111 -13.15 -6.73 6.11
CA PHE A 111 -14.37 -6.94 5.34
C PHE A 111 -14.84 -8.39 5.39
N GLN A 112 -13.92 -9.36 5.26
CA GLN A 112 -14.23 -10.78 5.42
C GLN A 112 -14.77 -11.10 6.83
N GLN A 113 -14.16 -10.54 7.88
CA GLN A 113 -14.64 -10.71 9.25
C GLN A 113 -16.07 -10.16 9.43
N ILE A 114 -16.37 -8.98 8.88
CA ILE A 114 -17.71 -8.39 8.90
C ILE A 114 -18.73 -9.33 8.24
N LEU A 115 -18.41 -9.87 7.06
CA LEU A 115 -19.28 -10.81 6.35
C LEU A 115 -19.54 -12.09 7.16
N THR A 116 -18.56 -12.57 7.94
CA THR A 116 -18.74 -13.75 8.80
C THR A 116 -19.56 -13.47 10.07
N LEU A 117 -19.45 -12.27 10.64
CA LEU A 117 -20.12 -11.92 11.90
C LEU A 117 -21.56 -11.48 11.69
N GLN A 118 -21.90 -10.93 10.51
CA GLN A 118 -23.23 -10.40 10.24
C GLN A 118 -24.36 -11.44 10.38
N PRO A 119 -24.24 -12.69 9.88
CA PRO A 119 -25.26 -13.72 10.10
C PRO A 119 -25.42 -14.10 11.57
N LEU A 120 -24.30 -14.24 12.30
CA LEU A 120 -24.31 -14.57 13.73
C LEU A 120 -25.01 -13.48 14.56
N VAL A 121 -24.81 -12.21 14.22
CA VAL A 121 -25.51 -11.10 14.88
C VAL A 121 -27.02 -11.18 14.61
N LEU A 122 -27.44 -11.51 13.39
CA LEU A 122 -28.85 -11.68 13.04
C LEU A 122 -29.47 -12.85 13.82
N GLU A 123 -28.80 -14.01 13.85
CA GLU A 123 -29.24 -15.18 14.63
C GLU A 123 -29.38 -14.85 16.12
N LEU A 124 -28.38 -14.19 16.72
CA LEU A 124 -28.43 -13.78 18.11
C LEU A 124 -29.56 -12.79 18.39
N GLN A 125 -29.85 -11.88 17.46
CA GLN A 125 -30.97 -10.95 17.58
C GLN A 125 -32.32 -11.68 17.53
N GLU A 126 -32.47 -12.68 16.66
CA GLU A 126 -33.67 -13.51 16.59
C GLU A 126 -33.87 -14.32 17.87
N HIS A 127 -32.83 -15.00 18.36
CA HIS A 127 -32.86 -15.76 19.61
C HIS A 127 -33.22 -14.87 20.80
N LEU A 128 -32.58 -13.71 20.93
CA LEU A 128 -32.86 -12.77 22.01
C LEU A 128 -34.30 -12.24 21.94
N GLY A 129 -34.83 -12.04 20.73
CA GLY A 129 -36.24 -11.70 20.51
C GLY A 129 -37.20 -12.81 20.92
N ALA A 130 -36.89 -14.07 20.61
CA ALA A 130 -37.67 -15.23 21.02
C ALA A 130 -37.71 -15.38 22.54
N GLU A 131 -36.56 -15.25 23.19
CA GLU A 131 -36.44 -15.41 24.64
C GLU A 131 -37.19 -14.32 25.40
N ARG A 132 -37.16 -13.08 24.91
CA ARG A 132 -37.97 -11.98 25.45
C ARG A 132 -39.46 -12.29 25.38
N ARG A 133 -39.94 -12.87 24.27
CA ARG A 133 -41.35 -13.26 24.13
C ARG A 133 -41.71 -14.39 25.10
N ALA A 134 -40.89 -15.43 25.19
CA ALA A 134 -41.10 -16.56 26.09
C ALA A 134 -41.16 -16.12 27.56
N ASN A 135 -40.21 -15.26 27.98
CA ASN A 135 -40.20 -14.72 29.34
C ASN A 135 -41.44 -13.87 29.63
N THR A 136 -41.88 -13.05 28.66
CA THR A 136 -43.10 -12.25 28.81
C THR A 136 -44.34 -13.14 29.00
N GLU A 137 -44.45 -14.23 28.24
CA GLU A 137 -45.57 -15.16 28.40
C GLU A 137 -45.53 -15.88 29.74
N THR A 138 -44.33 -16.33 30.16
CA THR A 138 -44.11 -16.96 31.47
C THR A 138 -44.51 -16.02 32.61
N GLN A 139 -44.16 -14.74 32.55
CA GLN A 139 -44.57 -13.75 33.54
C GLN A 139 -46.09 -13.53 33.55
N LYS A 140 -46.74 -13.47 32.37
CA LYS A 140 -48.20 -13.36 32.29
C LYS A 140 -48.90 -14.58 32.87
N GLN A 141 -48.37 -15.78 32.62
CA GLN A 141 -48.91 -17.01 33.16
C GLN A 141 -48.75 -17.05 34.68
N TYR A 142 -47.57 -16.75 35.19
CA TYR A 142 -47.31 -16.66 36.63
C TYR A 142 -48.26 -15.68 37.33
N LYS A 143 -48.50 -14.49 36.75
CA LYS A 143 -49.47 -13.52 37.30
C LYS A 143 -50.89 -14.07 37.34
N ARG A 144 -51.32 -14.81 36.31
CA ARG A 144 -52.64 -15.47 36.27
C ARG A 144 -52.76 -16.53 37.35
N ASP A 145 -51.72 -17.35 37.53
CA ASP A 145 -51.69 -18.43 38.51
C ASP A 145 -51.72 -17.88 39.95
N VAL A 146 -50.90 -16.86 40.25
CA VAL A 146 -50.90 -16.18 41.55
C VAL A 146 -52.27 -15.59 41.86
N LYS A 147 -52.90 -14.90 40.90
CA LYS A 147 -54.24 -14.35 41.09
C LYS A 147 -55.27 -15.45 41.36
N GLY A 148 -55.22 -16.55 40.61
CA GLY A 148 -56.12 -17.69 40.81
C GLY A 148 -55.95 -18.36 42.18
N LEU A 149 -54.72 -18.42 42.70
CA LEU A 149 -54.45 -18.91 44.06
C LEU A 149 -54.97 -17.94 45.13
N GLN A 150 -54.75 -16.63 44.97
CA GLN A 150 -55.30 -15.61 45.87
C GLN A 150 -56.83 -15.66 45.94
N ASP A 151 -57.50 -15.77 44.80
CA ASP A 151 -58.95 -15.87 44.71
C ASP A 151 -59.50 -17.14 45.39
N LYS A 152 -58.75 -18.25 45.38
CA LYS A 152 -59.11 -19.49 46.09
C LYS A 152 -58.95 -19.35 47.60
N ILE A 153 -57.88 -18.71 48.07
CA ILE A 153 -57.63 -18.48 49.49
C ILE A 153 -58.73 -17.58 50.08
N MET A 154 -59.15 -16.54 49.36
CA MET A 154 -60.19 -15.60 49.83
C MET A 154 -61.61 -16.20 49.89
N LYS A 155 -61.82 -17.40 49.34
CA LYS A 155 -63.11 -18.12 49.33
C LYS A 155 -63.18 -19.27 50.34
N LEU A 156 -62.10 -19.50 51.08
CA LEU A 156 -62.01 -20.42 52.23
C LEU A 156 -62.23 -19.63 53.52
#